data_AF-A0A7R9V7W4-F1
#
_entry.id   AF-A0A7R9V7W4-F1
#
_cell.length_a   1.000
_cell.length_b   1.000
_cell.length_c   1.000
_cell.angle_alpha   90.00
_cell.angle_beta   90.00
_cell.angle_gamma   90.00
#
_symmetry.space_group_name_H-M   'P 1'
#
loop_
_entity.id
_entity.type
_entity.pdbx_description
1 polymer ?
#
loop_
_entity_poly.entity_id
_entity_poly.type
_entity_poly.pdbx_seq_one_letter_code
_entity_poly.pdbx_strand_id
1 'polypeptide(L)'
;AGVKLEPGVEAAAAANGAQEDGVQDESKAADGNRTTVKAEGGGVVKAEDGDGDTATADQEGAGEAAEDEDDDEDGDVDDLDDDEGTPGCDVPLTAEQVAANKKASDEIKATIEDMMRQKADMFDIMIESEAKIRLDEVGWKERYYQEKLGVPPEDQAGVVADIVKSYVEGLCWVMRYYYDGVASWRWFFPFHYAPFASDLTNLSSLRVHFDPGAPFSPFNQLMGVLPAASSHALPEPFRWLFTSDKSPILDFYPSDFVVDMNGKRFAWQGVALLPWIDEARLLDATGNELDKLTDDERRRNGQRMELLYVHSTHSLAPVISELEYKFGHLSDEERAKGEACVALDPAMSNHMHGFALLAAGQACPSAMPAPFGLGQHITDNKVLCCCYKLPPSLPHQPIIMPGTELPEPILTDVDKPRDELLWHEKGGGRGPMRGNAMHMSDAGRRMIDNGLGGRGGGGPGGGYGGGGGYGGGPGGG
;
A
#
# COMPACT_ATOMS: atom_id res chain seq x y z
N ALA A 1 -24.13 9.45 -54.15
CA ALA A 1 -25.19 10.41 -53.78
C ALA A 1 -24.68 11.19 -52.59
N GLY A 2 -24.45 12.49 -52.77
CA GLY A 2 -23.78 13.33 -51.77
C GLY A 2 -24.74 13.87 -50.71
N VAL A 3 -24.19 14.17 -49.53
CA VAL A 3 -24.67 15.22 -48.64
C VAL A 3 -23.44 15.94 -48.08
N LYS A 4 -23.43 17.27 -48.27
CA LYS A 4 -22.50 18.26 -47.74
C LYS A 4 -22.62 18.37 -46.22
N LEU A 5 -21.51 18.65 -45.53
CA LEU A 5 -21.51 19.32 -44.24
C LEU A 5 -20.80 20.67 -44.42
N GLU A 6 -21.50 21.75 -44.07
CA GLU A 6 -20.95 23.12 -43.93
C GLU A 6 -20.68 23.39 -42.42
N PRO A 7 -19.80 24.34 -42.09
CA PRO A 7 -19.19 24.47 -40.76
C PRO A 7 -19.85 25.55 -39.87
N GLY A 8 -19.62 25.44 -38.57
CA GLY A 8 -19.68 26.56 -37.61
C GLY A 8 -20.59 26.33 -36.42
N VAL A 9 -20.03 26.30 -35.20
CA VAL A 9 -20.44 27.16 -34.06
C VAL A 9 -19.20 27.37 -33.17
N GLU A 10 -19.02 28.63 -32.77
CA GLU A 10 -17.93 29.24 -32.00
C GLU A 10 -17.80 28.74 -30.56
N ALA A 11 -16.59 28.93 -30.04
CA ALA A 11 -16.22 28.86 -28.64
C ALA A 11 -17.02 29.85 -27.78
N ALA A 12 -17.61 29.35 -26.68
CA ALA A 12 -18.12 30.17 -25.59
C ALA A 12 -17.13 30.12 -24.43
N ALA A 13 -16.39 31.21 -24.26
CA ALA A 13 -15.65 31.53 -23.05
C ALA A 13 -16.65 31.83 -21.92
N ALA A 14 -16.61 31.06 -20.83
CA ALA A 14 -17.35 31.37 -19.61
C ALA A 14 -16.45 32.17 -18.67
N ALA A 15 -16.59 33.49 -18.72
CA ALA A 15 -16.14 34.39 -17.67
C ALA A 15 -17.11 34.30 -16.48
N ASN A 16 -16.62 33.93 -15.31
CA ASN A 16 -17.35 34.09 -14.06
C ASN A 16 -16.74 35.25 -13.27
N GLY A 17 -17.34 36.43 -13.45
CA GLY A 17 -17.38 37.46 -12.41
C GLY A 17 -18.62 37.22 -11.56
N ALA A 18 -18.44 37.04 -10.25
CA ALA A 18 -19.52 37.09 -9.29
C ALA A 18 -19.23 38.24 -8.32
N GLN A 19 -20.03 39.28 -8.49
CA GLN A 19 -20.15 40.44 -7.63
C GLN A 19 -20.98 40.07 -6.40
N GLU A 20 -20.58 40.68 -5.28
CA GLU A 20 -21.21 40.65 -3.98
C GLU A 20 -22.71 40.95 -4.04
N ASP A 21 -23.52 40.19 -3.30
CA ASP A 21 -24.68 40.73 -2.59
C ASP A 21 -24.99 39.85 -1.38
N GLY A 22 -24.94 40.48 -0.21
CA GLY A 22 -25.14 39.85 1.08
C GLY A 22 -26.61 39.64 1.42
N VAL A 23 -26.89 38.51 2.07
CA VAL A 23 -28.03 38.36 2.98
C VAL A 23 -27.53 37.65 4.22
N GLN A 24 -27.69 38.33 5.35
CA GLN A 24 -27.44 37.86 6.70
C GLN A 24 -28.39 36.72 7.03
N ASP A 25 -27.87 35.61 7.56
CA ASP A 25 -28.66 34.77 8.45
C ASP A 25 -27.79 34.26 9.60
N GLU A 26 -28.26 34.55 10.81
CA GLU A 26 -27.63 34.23 12.07
C GLU A 26 -27.84 32.75 12.39
N SER A 27 -26.77 31.96 12.44
CA SER A 27 -26.81 30.72 13.21
C SER A 27 -25.51 30.55 13.99
N LYS A 28 -25.67 30.57 15.31
CA LYS A 28 -24.64 30.36 16.33
C LYS A 28 -23.99 28.99 16.12
N ALA A 29 -22.70 28.98 15.78
CA ALA A 29 -21.86 27.80 15.91
C ALA A 29 -21.64 27.51 17.41
N ALA A 30 -22.28 26.44 17.88
CA ALA A 30 -21.93 25.82 19.14
C ALA A 30 -20.69 24.95 18.90
N ASP A 31 -19.58 25.39 19.48
CA ASP A 31 -18.31 24.69 19.51
C ASP A 31 -18.48 23.40 20.33
N GLY A 32 -18.60 22.27 19.63
CA GLY A 32 -18.77 20.94 20.20
C GLY A 32 -17.42 20.26 20.33
N ASN A 33 -16.73 20.55 21.44
CA ASN A 33 -15.52 19.88 21.92
C ASN A 33 -15.60 18.36 21.71
N ARG A 34 -14.81 17.81 20.78
CA ARG A 34 -14.73 16.37 20.51
C ARG A 34 -13.82 15.76 21.58
N THR A 35 -14.44 15.27 22.64
CA THR A 35 -13.75 14.59 23.74
C THR A 35 -13.04 13.34 23.23
N THR A 36 -11.72 13.41 23.09
CA THR A 36 -10.85 12.24 23.01
C THR A 36 -10.96 11.49 24.34
N VAL A 37 -11.58 10.31 24.34
CA VAL A 37 -11.58 9.42 25.50
C VAL A 37 -10.19 8.82 25.61
N LYS A 38 -9.37 9.36 26.54
CA LYS A 38 -8.17 8.70 27.03
C LYS A 38 -8.60 7.42 27.77
N ALA A 39 -8.25 6.26 27.23
CA ALA A 39 -8.27 5.02 27.98
C ALA A 39 -6.98 4.93 28.82
N GLU A 40 -7.05 5.38 30.07
CA GLU A 40 -6.06 5.00 31.09
C GLU A 40 -6.61 3.81 31.89
N GLY A 41 -5.83 2.72 31.97
CA GLY A 41 -6.00 1.70 33.00
C GLY A 41 -6.12 0.25 32.50
N GLY A 42 -4.99 -0.44 32.38
CA GLY A 42 -4.94 -1.89 32.19
C GLY A 42 -3.56 -2.46 32.56
N GLY A 43 -3.46 -2.98 33.79
CA GLY A 43 -2.40 -3.83 34.37
C GLY A 43 -1.02 -3.89 33.69
N VAL A 44 -0.08 -3.07 34.16
CA VAL A 44 1.36 -3.25 33.91
C VAL A 44 1.88 -4.39 34.78
N VAL A 45 2.37 -5.46 34.16
CA VAL A 45 3.24 -6.43 34.83
C VAL A 45 4.66 -5.91 34.71
N LYS A 46 5.21 -5.43 35.82
CA LYS A 46 6.56 -4.88 35.94
C LYS A 46 7.54 -6.04 36.13
N ALA A 47 8.51 -6.22 35.24
CA ALA A 47 9.68 -7.06 35.51
C ALA A 47 10.77 -6.16 36.11
N GLU A 48 11.30 -6.60 37.26
CA GLU A 48 12.31 -5.88 38.04
C GLU A 48 13.69 -5.91 37.38
N ASP A 49 14.44 -4.84 37.65
CA ASP A 49 15.81 -4.55 37.21
C ASP A 49 16.83 -5.61 37.64
N GLY A 50 17.75 -5.93 36.72
CA GLY A 50 19.01 -6.62 36.98
C GLY A 50 20.17 -5.77 36.48
N ASP A 51 20.92 -5.25 37.45
CA ASP A 51 22.04 -4.31 37.36
C ASP A 51 23.32 -4.90 36.70
N GLY A 52 24.13 -4.05 36.06
CA GLY A 52 25.56 -4.28 35.79
C GLY A 52 26.00 -4.43 34.33
N ASP A 53 26.40 -3.34 33.67
CA ASP A 53 27.78 -2.80 33.70
C ASP A 53 28.08 -2.00 32.42
N THR A 54 28.70 -0.85 32.62
CA THR A 54 29.07 0.15 31.63
C THR A 54 30.31 -0.26 30.83
N ALA A 55 30.26 -0.15 29.50
CA ALA A 55 31.45 0.05 28.67
C ALA A 55 31.12 0.90 27.45
N THR A 56 31.67 2.11 27.44
CA THR A 56 31.75 3.07 26.33
C THR A 56 32.64 2.54 25.20
N ALA A 57 32.23 2.70 23.94
CA ALA A 57 33.14 2.85 22.80
C ALA A 57 32.44 3.58 21.64
N ASP A 58 33.21 4.48 21.02
CA ASP A 58 32.85 5.48 20.04
C ASP A 58 32.49 4.95 18.63
N GLN A 59 31.52 5.63 18.04
CA GLN A 59 31.45 6.24 16.68
C GLN A 59 32.17 5.61 15.45
N GLU A 60 31.38 5.52 14.37
CA GLU A 60 31.65 5.77 12.93
C GLU A 60 31.39 4.60 11.95
N GLY A 61 30.60 4.88 10.90
CA GLY A 61 30.49 4.04 9.69
C GLY A 61 29.08 4.02 9.07
N ALA A 62 28.90 4.79 7.99
CA ALA A 62 27.67 4.91 7.19
C ALA A 62 27.60 3.89 6.03
N GLY A 63 26.40 3.67 5.48
CA GLY A 63 26.12 2.94 4.22
C GLY A 63 24.71 2.35 4.23
N GLU A 64 23.70 3.13 3.80
CA GLU A 64 23.01 3.00 2.50
C GLU A 64 22.08 1.78 2.40
N ALA A 65 20.78 2.07 2.46
CA ALA A 65 19.68 1.14 2.18
C ALA A 65 18.66 1.87 1.29
N ALA A 66 18.39 1.29 0.12
CA ALA A 66 17.24 1.46 -0.77
C ALA A 66 17.43 0.38 -1.87
N GLU A 67 16.48 -0.42 -2.37
CA GLU A 67 15.01 -0.37 -2.43
C GLU A 67 14.45 -1.79 -2.54
N ASP A 68 13.16 -1.93 -2.19
CA ASP A 68 12.29 -3.07 -2.50
C ASP A 68 11.91 -3.07 -3.99
N GLU A 69 11.95 -4.23 -4.66
CA GLU A 69 10.90 -4.68 -5.58
C GLU A 69 10.78 -6.22 -5.50
N ASP A 70 9.54 -6.68 -5.31
CA ASP A 70 9.13 -8.07 -5.33
C ASP A 70 9.29 -8.68 -6.73
N ASP A 71 10.17 -9.67 -6.86
CA ASP A 71 10.01 -10.78 -7.80
C ASP A 71 10.55 -12.05 -7.13
N ASP A 72 9.72 -13.08 -7.01
CA ASP A 72 10.09 -14.42 -6.53
C ASP A 72 11.02 -15.10 -7.56
N GLU A 73 12.26 -14.65 -7.68
CA GLU A 73 13.36 -15.38 -8.30
C GLU A 73 14.61 -15.33 -7.40
N ASP A 74 15.16 -16.52 -7.10
CA ASP A 74 16.36 -16.73 -6.31
C ASP A 74 17.54 -15.90 -6.86
N GLY A 75 17.71 -14.69 -6.34
CA GLY A 75 18.84 -13.82 -6.64
C GLY A 75 20.07 -14.25 -5.86
N ASP A 76 21.01 -14.91 -6.56
CA ASP A 76 22.38 -15.13 -6.08
C ASP A 76 22.95 -13.80 -5.59
N VAL A 77 23.27 -13.74 -4.30
CA VAL A 77 23.94 -12.60 -3.67
C VAL A 77 25.34 -12.52 -4.26
N ASP A 78 25.57 -11.57 -5.16
CA ASP A 78 26.88 -11.32 -5.76
C ASP A 78 27.93 -11.08 -4.66
N ASP A 79 29.04 -11.83 -4.76
CA ASP A 79 30.23 -11.69 -3.92
C ASP A 79 30.77 -10.24 -4.02
N LEU A 80 30.63 -9.47 -2.93
CA LEU A 80 31.24 -8.15 -2.78
C LEU A 80 32.74 -8.31 -2.51
N ASP A 81 33.54 -8.35 -3.58
CA ASP A 81 34.98 -8.10 -3.55
C ASP A 81 35.25 -6.58 -3.67
N ASP A 82 35.18 -5.85 -2.55
CA ASP A 82 35.72 -4.48 -2.46
C ASP A 82 36.96 -4.46 -1.54
N ASP A 83 38.11 -4.57 -2.19
CA ASP A 83 39.45 -4.34 -1.65
C ASP A 83 39.78 -2.84 -1.73
N GLU A 84 39.56 -2.09 -0.64
CA GLU A 84 40.32 -0.87 -0.36
C GLU A 84 40.78 -0.84 1.11
N GLY A 85 42.07 -1.18 1.28
CA GLY A 85 42.67 -1.54 2.56
C GLY A 85 42.97 -0.40 3.54
N THR A 86 42.88 -0.75 4.82
CA THR A 86 43.55 -0.05 5.92
C THR A 86 44.84 -0.83 6.24
N PRO A 87 46.04 -0.22 6.28
CA PRO A 87 47.27 -0.98 6.43
C PRO A 87 47.46 -1.45 7.88
N GLY A 88 47.02 -2.68 8.16
CA GLY A 88 47.12 -3.34 9.46
C GLY A 88 47.17 -4.86 9.36
N CYS A 89 48.35 -5.41 9.08
CA CYS A 89 48.70 -6.85 9.14
C CYS A 89 47.63 -7.85 8.64
N ASP A 90 47.23 -7.74 7.37
CA ASP A 90 46.39 -8.75 6.73
C ASP A 90 47.21 -10.01 6.41
N VAL A 91 47.02 -11.04 7.23
CA VAL A 91 47.38 -12.41 6.84
C VAL A 91 46.27 -12.91 5.91
N PRO A 92 46.56 -13.26 4.64
CA PRO A 92 45.54 -13.75 3.74
C PRO A 92 44.86 -14.99 4.33
N LEU A 93 43.53 -14.96 4.41
CA LEU A 93 42.73 -16.10 4.84
C LEU A 93 42.97 -17.27 3.88
N THR A 94 43.19 -18.45 4.44
CA THR A 94 43.27 -19.69 3.66
C THR A 94 41.90 -20.04 3.07
N ALA A 95 41.88 -20.77 1.95
CA ALA A 95 40.62 -21.23 1.34
C ALA A 95 39.75 -22.06 2.32
N GLU A 96 40.37 -22.78 3.26
CA GLU A 96 39.67 -23.47 4.34
C GLU A 96 39.00 -22.51 5.33
N GLN A 97 39.64 -21.39 5.66
CA GLN A 97 39.06 -20.35 6.53
C GLN A 97 37.90 -19.61 5.85
N VAL A 98 38.00 -19.31 4.55
CA VAL A 98 36.90 -18.70 3.78
C VAL A 98 35.71 -19.66 3.72
N ALA A 99 35.93 -20.94 3.44
CA ALA A 99 34.87 -21.95 3.41
C ALA A 99 34.24 -22.18 4.80
N ALA A 100 35.04 -22.17 5.87
CA ALA A 100 34.55 -22.25 7.24
C ALA A 100 33.72 -21.02 7.64
N ASN A 101 34.15 -19.82 7.24
CA ASN A 101 33.42 -18.58 7.49
C ASN A 101 32.09 -18.53 6.74
N LYS A 102 32.06 -18.96 5.47
CA LYS A 102 30.81 -19.08 4.69
C LYS A 102 29.84 -20.04 5.35
N LYS A 103 30.32 -21.24 5.74
CA LYS A 103 29.50 -22.23 6.45
C LYS A 103 28.97 -21.69 7.78
N ALA A 104 29.79 -20.99 8.56
CA ALA A 104 29.37 -20.38 9.81
C ALA A 104 28.34 -19.27 9.59
N SER A 105 28.50 -18.45 8.53
CA SER A 105 27.52 -17.44 8.12
C SER A 105 26.17 -18.07 7.76
N ASP A 106 26.17 -19.14 6.97
CA ASP A 106 24.95 -19.86 6.57
C ASP A 106 24.25 -20.50 7.78
N GLU A 107 25.01 -21.09 8.71
CA GLU A 107 24.48 -21.65 9.95
C GLU A 107 23.87 -20.56 10.86
N ILE A 108 24.50 -19.38 10.95
CA ILE A 108 23.97 -18.23 11.68
C ILE A 108 22.68 -17.72 11.03
N LYS A 109 22.67 -17.54 9.70
CA LYS A 109 21.47 -17.12 8.94
C LYS A 109 20.30 -18.07 9.17
N ALA A 110 20.52 -19.38 9.02
CA ALA A 110 19.49 -20.39 9.26
C ALA A 110 18.96 -20.38 10.70
N THR A 111 19.84 -20.15 11.68
CA THR A 111 19.43 -20.04 13.09
C THR A 111 18.59 -18.79 13.33
N ILE A 112 18.96 -17.65 12.75
CA ILE A 112 18.20 -16.40 12.83
C ILE A 112 16.83 -16.56 12.18
N GLU A 113 16.75 -17.19 11.01
CA GLU A 113 15.48 -17.45 10.34
C GLU A 113 14.55 -18.35 11.17
N ASP A 114 15.08 -19.41 11.79
CA ASP A 114 14.28 -20.28 12.65
C ASP A 114 13.79 -19.53 13.90
N MET A 115 14.64 -18.71 14.52
CA MET A 115 14.25 -17.85 15.64
C MET A 115 13.17 -16.84 15.24
N MET A 116 13.26 -16.23 14.05
CA MET A 116 12.25 -15.32 13.51
C MET A 116 10.92 -16.04 13.26
N ARG A 117 10.95 -17.24 12.67
CA ARG A 117 9.76 -18.07 12.44
C ARG A 117 9.07 -18.44 13.76
N GLN A 118 9.84 -18.85 14.76
CA GLN A 118 9.31 -19.19 16.09
C GLN A 118 8.70 -17.96 16.77
N LYS A 119 9.37 -16.80 16.71
CA LYS A 119 8.86 -15.55 17.27
C LYS A 119 7.59 -15.05 16.55
N ALA A 120 7.44 -15.37 15.26
CA ALA A 120 6.26 -15.01 14.48
C ALA A 120 5.06 -15.93 14.74
N ASP A 121 5.26 -17.16 15.24
CA ASP A 121 4.19 -18.10 15.59
C ASP A 121 3.58 -17.75 16.94
N MET A 122 2.40 -17.12 16.90
CA MET A 122 1.75 -16.53 18.07
C MET A 122 0.51 -17.32 18.52
N PHE A 123 0.51 -18.63 18.26
CA PHE A 123 -0.65 -19.51 18.46
C PHE A 123 -1.24 -19.48 19.88
N ASP A 124 -0.40 -19.47 20.91
CA ASP A 124 -0.88 -19.47 22.30
C ASP A 124 -1.59 -18.14 22.63
N ILE A 125 -1.02 -17.00 22.24
CA ILE A 125 -1.65 -15.68 22.43
C ILE A 125 -2.95 -15.58 21.64
N MET A 126 -2.98 -16.11 20.41
CA MET A 126 -4.20 -16.18 19.60
C MET A 126 -5.32 -16.89 20.37
N ILE A 127 -5.06 -18.08 20.93
CA ILE A 127 -6.06 -18.84 21.70
C ILE A 127 -6.56 -18.05 22.91
N GLU A 128 -5.65 -17.45 23.66
CA GLU A 128 -6.00 -16.67 24.85
C GLU A 128 -6.88 -15.46 24.49
N SER A 129 -6.58 -14.78 23.37
CA SER A 129 -7.34 -13.63 22.90
C SER A 129 -8.76 -14.01 22.46
N GLU A 130 -8.93 -15.14 21.75
CA GLU A 130 -10.23 -15.62 21.29
C GLU A 130 -11.12 -16.10 22.45
N ALA A 131 -10.51 -16.72 23.47
CA ALA A 131 -11.21 -17.23 24.64
C ALA A 131 -11.95 -16.14 25.44
N LYS A 132 -11.58 -14.86 25.27
CA LYS A 132 -12.27 -13.72 25.88
C LYS A 132 -13.58 -13.40 25.18
N ILE A 133 -13.60 -13.46 23.84
CA ILE A 133 -14.75 -13.03 23.02
C ILE A 133 -15.78 -14.15 22.86
N ARG A 134 -15.33 -15.40 22.66
CA ARG A 134 -16.19 -16.59 22.52
C ARG A 134 -17.32 -16.38 21.51
N LEU A 135 -16.96 -16.30 20.23
CA LEU A 135 -17.87 -15.99 19.13
C LEU A 135 -19.01 -17.03 18.95
N ASP A 136 -18.85 -18.21 19.52
CA ASP A 136 -19.81 -19.31 19.50
C ASP A 136 -20.84 -19.25 20.65
N GLU A 137 -20.65 -18.38 21.64
CA GLU A 137 -21.53 -18.26 22.82
C GLU A 137 -22.42 -17.01 22.77
N VAL A 138 -23.64 -17.11 23.30
CA VAL A 138 -24.56 -15.95 23.43
C VAL A 138 -23.87 -14.77 24.12
N GLY A 139 -24.11 -13.55 23.62
CA GLY A 139 -23.46 -12.32 24.10
C GLY A 139 -22.08 -12.05 23.49
N TRP A 140 -21.67 -12.80 22.46
CA TRP A 140 -20.39 -12.61 21.76
C TRP A 140 -20.21 -11.20 21.20
N LYS A 141 -21.29 -10.57 20.74
CA LYS A 141 -21.25 -9.25 20.10
C LYS A 141 -20.88 -8.15 21.10
N GLU A 142 -21.49 -8.18 22.28
CA GLU A 142 -21.19 -7.24 23.37
C GLU A 142 -19.75 -7.43 23.86
N ARG A 143 -19.32 -8.70 24.04
CA ARG A 143 -17.93 -9.02 24.42
C ARG A 143 -16.92 -8.58 23.37
N TYR A 144 -17.24 -8.75 22.09
CA TYR A 144 -16.38 -8.31 20.99
C TYR A 144 -16.13 -6.80 21.05
N TYR A 145 -17.19 -5.99 21.11
CA TYR A 145 -17.04 -4.54 21.15
C TYR A 145 -16.40 -4.04 22.44
N GLN A 146 -16.68 -4.70 23.56
CA GLN A 146 -16.02 -4.39 24.82
C GLN A 146 -14.52 -4.69 24.79
N GLU A 147 -14.12 -5.87 24.31
CA GLU A 147 -12.71 -6.28 24.28
C GLU A 147 -11.92 -5.52 23.20
N LYS A 148 -12.46 -5.39 21.98
CA LYS A 148 -11.73 -4.80 20.84
C LYS A 148 -11.72 -3.27 20.85
N LEU A 149 -12.79 -2.63 21.33
CA LEU A 149 -12.92 -1.17 21.31
C LEU A 149 -12.79 -0.54 22.70
N GLY A 150 -12.79 -1.34 23.78
CA GLY A 150 -12.80 -0.84 25.15
C GLY A 150 -14.10 -0.13 25.53
N VAL A 151 -15.19 -0.33 24.80
CA VAL A 151 -16.45 0.41 24.98
C VAL A 151 -17.40 -0.36 25.89
N PRO A 152 -17.89 0.24 26.98
CA PRO A 152 -18.82 -0.42 27.88
C PRO A 152 -20.20 -0.60 27.21
N PRO A 153 -20.99 -1.63 27.57
CA PRO A 153 -22.23 -1.99 26.86
C PRO A 153 -23.23 -0.85 26.65
N GLU A 154 -23.33 0.08 27.60
CA GLU A 154 -24.20 1.26 27.55
C GLU A 154 -23.89 2.22 26.40
N ASP A 155 -22.62 2.33 25.99
CA ASP A 155 -22.14 3.28 24.98
C ASP A 155 -21.90 2.63 23.61
N GLN A 156 -21.95 1.29 23.54
CA GLN A 156 -21.65 0.52 22.32
C GLN A 156 -22.53 0.93 21.14
N ALA A 157 -23.81 1.21 21.35
CA ALA A 157 -24.73 1.51 20.25
C ALA A 157 -24.31 2.73 19.42
N GLY A 158 -23.81 3.78 20.08
CA GLY A 158 -23.33 4.99 19.41
C GLY A 158 -22.05 4.72 18.62
N VAL A 159 -21.07 4.08 19.27
CA VAL A 159 -19.78 3.77 18.64
C VAL A 159 -19.95 2.81 17.46
N VAL A 160 -20.81 1.78 17.59
CA VAL A 160 -21.11 0.86 16.49
C VAL A 160 -21.77 1.60 15.32
N ALA A 161 -22.66 2.55 15.57
CA ALA A 161 -23.24 3.36 14.50
C ALA A 161 -22.18 4.20 13.77
N ASP A 162 -21.22 4.77 14.49
CA ASP A 162 -20.09 5.51 13.90
C ASP A 162 -19.18 4.58 13.07
N ILE A 163 -18.87 3.38 13.58
CA ILE A 163 -18.10 2.36 12.86
C ILE A 163 -18.81 1.95 11.58
N VAL A 164 -20.12 1.66 11.64
CA VAL A 164 -20.92 1.29 10.47
C VAL A 164 -20.91 2.42 9.44
N LYS A 165 -21.09 3.67 9.87
CA LYS A 165 -21.02 4.82 8.99
C LYS A 165 -19.66 4.90 8.29
N SER A 166 -18.56 4.89 9.06
CA SER A 166 -17.20 4.96 8.50
C SER A 166 -16.86 3.74 7.63
N TYR A 167 -17.36 2.55 7.97
CA TYR A 167 -17.14 1.35 7.16
C TYR A 167 -17.82 1.47 5.79
N VAL A 168 -19.07 1.96 5.77
CA VAL A 168 -19.81 2.20 4.52
C VAL A 168 -19.19 3.32 3.71
N GLU A 169 -18.73 4.41 4.36
CA GLU A 169 -17.92 5.43 3.71
C GLU A 169 -16.69 4.79 3.06
N GLY A 170 -15.97 3.90 3.76
CA GLY A 170 -14.81 3.21 3.21
C GLY A 170 -15.11 2.35 1.99
N LEU A 171 -16.22 1.62 2.00
CA LEU A 171 -16.66 0.86 0.82
C LEU A 171 -16.92 1.79 -0.37
N CYS A 172 -17.57 2.94 -0.15
CA CYS A 172 -17.79 3.95 -1.18
C CYS A 172 -16.48 4.60 -1.65
N TRP A 173 -15.54 4.85 -0.74
CA TRP A 173 -14.23 5.41 -1.04
C TRP A 173 -13.44 4.46 -1.94
N VAL A 174 -13.36 3.18 -1.57
CA VAL A 174 -12.66 2.14 -2.36
C VAL A 174 -13.31 1.99 -3.72
N MET A 175 -14.64 1.92 -3.80
CA MET A 175 -15.31 1.81 -5.09
C MET A 175 -15.00 3.01 -6.01
N ARG A 176 -14.99 4.24 -5.48
CA ARG A 176 -14.59 5.42 -6.26
C ARG A 176 -13.12 5.37 -6.64
N TYR A 177 -12.25 4.96 -5.73
CA TYR A 177 -10.81 4.85 -5.98
C TYR A 177 -10.51 4.01 -7.24
N TYR A 178 -11.19 2.88 -7.40
CA TYR A 178 -11.01 2.00 -8.56
C TYR A 178 -11.63 2.50 -9.86
N TYR A 179 -12.77 3.21 -9.80
CA TYR A 179 -13.53 3.56 -11.00
C TYR A 179 -13.38 5.02 -11.43
N ASP A 180 -13.36 5.95 -10.48
CA ASP A 180 -13.32 7.40 -10.71
C ASP A 180 -12.00 8.06 -10.27
N GLY A 181 -11.14 7.32 -9.56
CA GLY A 181 -9.92 7.82 -8.92
C GLY A 181 -10.13 8.22 -7.45
N VAL A 182 -9.11 8.85 -6.85
CA VAL A 182 -9.10 9.15 -5.40
C VAL A 182 -10.25 10.09 -5.03
N ALA A 183 -11.16 9.60 -4.17
CA ALA A 183 -12.31 10.37 -3.72
C ALA A 183 -11.96 11.38 -2.60
N SER A 184 -10.98 11.05 -1.76
CA SER A 184 -10.44 11.91 -0.71
C SER A 184 -9.05 11.44 -0.32
N TRP A 185 -8.07 12.34 -0.32
CA TRP A 185 -6.72 12.07 0.16
C TRP A 185 -6.62 12.04 1.70
N ARG A 186 -7.62 12.61 2.39
CA ARG A 186 -7.63 12.79 3.85
C ARG A 186 -8.46 11.74 4.57
N TRP A 187 -9.40 11.11 3.86
CA TRP A 187 -10.29 10.12 4.45
C TRP A 187 -9.53 8.84 4.78
N PHE A 188 -9.77 8.32 5.98
CA PHE A 188 -9.32 7.01 6.42
C PHE A 188 -10.41 6.36 7.28
N PHE A 189 -10.33 5.05 7.49
CA PHE A 189 -11.21 4.33 8.41
C PHE A 189 -10.66 4.44 9.85
N PRO A 190 -11.31 5.16 10.78
CA PRO A 190 -10.70 5.56 12.05
C PRO A 190 -10.89 4.50 13.16
N PHE A 191 -10.88 3.22 12.81
CA PHE A 191 -11.02 2.10 13.75
C PHE A 191 -10.12 0.95 13.31
N HIS A 192 -9.52 0.24 14.26
CA HIS A 192 -8.68 -0.94 13.94
C HIS A 192 -9.50 -2.16 13.53
N TYR A 193 -10.81 -2.17 13.80
CA TYR A 193 -11.68 -3.33 13.60
C TYR A 193 -12.97 -2.98 12.86
N ALA A 194 -13.44 -3.94 12.06
CA ALA A 194 -14.70 -3.85 11.31
C ALA A 194 -15.92 -4.10 12.21
N PRO A 195 -17.11 -3.57 11.86
CA PRO A 195 -18.36 -3.96 12.50
C PRO A 195 -18.80 -5.35 12.03
N PHE A 196 -19.76 -5.98 12.71
CA PHE A 196 -20.36 -7.20 12.18
C PHE A 196 -21.32 -6.88 11.03
N ALA A 197 -21.47 -7.83 10.11
CA ALA A 197 -22.46 -7.71 9.02
C ALA A 197 -23.90 -7.48 9.55
N SER A 198 -24.21 -8.00 10.74
CA SER A 198 -25.51 -7.78 11.39
C SER A 198 -25.77 -6.33 11.83
N ASP A 199 -24.72 -5.49 11.93
CA ASP A 199 -24.83 -4.06 12.25
C ASP A 199 -25.07 -3.19 11.02
N LEU A 200 -24.81 -3.72 9.82
CA LEU A 200 -24.95 -3.03 8.54
C LEU A 200 -26.44 -2.89 8.16
N THR A 201 -27.18 -2.14 8.96
CA THR A 201 -28.61 -1.90 8.82
C THR A 201 -28.87 -0.44 8.46
N ASN A 202 -30.02 -0.17 7.84
CA ASN A 202 -30.47 1.18 7.52
C ASN A 202 -29.51 2.01 6.64
N LEU A 203 -28.71 1.34 5.81
CA LEU A 203 -27.64 1.95 5.00
C LEU A 203 -28.14 3.02 4.02
N SER A 204 -29.38 2.92 3.53
CA SER A 204 -29.97 3.87 2.58
C SER A 204 -30.17 5.29 3.14
N SER A 205 -30.17 5.41 4.47
CA SER A 205 -30.23 6.70 5.17
C SER A 205 -28.89 7.43 5.21
N LEU A 206 -27.78 6.71 5.02
CA LEU A 206 -26.44 7.29 5.03
C LEU A 206 -26.23 8.19 3.81
N ARG A 207 -25.58 9.32 4.04
CA ARG A 207 -25.16 10.26 3.00
C ARG A 207 -23.65 10.36 3.03
N VAL A 208 -23.00 9.79 2.02
CA VAL A 208 -21.55 9.77 1.91
C VAL A 208 -21.10 10.94 1.05
N HIS A 209 -20.29 11.81 1.65
CA HIS A 209 -19.64 12.94 1.00
C HIS A 209 -18.16 12.92 1.37
N PHE A 210 -17.30 13.21 0.40
CA PHE A 210 -15.87 13.24 0.57
C PHE A 210 -15.37 14.64 0.25
N ASP A 211 -14.55 15.18 1.15
CA ASP A 211 -13.68 16.31 0.83
C ASP A 211 -12.45 15.76 0.09
N PRO A 212 -12.21 16.12 -1.19
CA PRO A 212 -11.08 15.60 -1.94
C PRO A 212 -9.75 15.83 -1.23
N GLY A 213 -9.57 16.96 -0.55
CA GLY A 213 -8.29 17.35 0.03
C GLY A 213 -7.17 17.40 -1.01
N ALA A 214 -5.93 17.23 -0.56
CA ALA A 214 -4.74 17.14 -1.39
C ALA A 214 -3.82 16.04 -0.85
N PRO A 215 -2.98 15.41 -1.69
CA PRO A 215 -1.96 14.49 -1.21
C PRO A 215 -0.99 15.21 -0.28
N PHE A 216 -0.45 14.47 0.70
CA PHE A 216 0.68 14.97 1.48
C PHE A 216 1.90 15.24 0.60
N SER A 217 2.73 16.19 1.03
CA SER A 217 4.08 16.28 0.52
C SER A 217 4.85 15.00 0.86
N PRO A 218 5.86 14.61 0.07
CA PRO A 218 6.67 13.41 0.33
C PRO A 218 7.17 13.34 1.77
N PHE A 219 7.67 14.43 2.35
CA PHE A 219 8.17 14.41 3.73
C PHE A 219 7.04 14.32 4.75
N ASN A 220 5.88 14.95 4.53
CA ASN A 220 4.74 14.79 5.44
C ASN A 220 4.19 13.35 5.39
N GLN A 221 4.22 12.70 4.23
CA GLN A 221 3.90 11.28 4.10
C GLN A 221 4.91 10.41 4.86
N LEU A 222 6.22 10.66 4.70
CA LEU A 222 7.25 9.90 5.43
C LEU A 222 7.10 10.07 6.94
N MET A 223 6.81 11.28 7.42
CA MET A 223 6.47 11.53 8.83
C MET A 223 5.20 10.81 9.26
N GLY A 224 4.25 10.58 8.34
CA GLY A 224 3.00 9.88 8.59
C GLY A 224 3.09 8.35 8.57
N VAL A 225 4.21 7.77 8.08
CA VAL A 225 4.33 6.32 7.82
C VAL A 225 5.53 5.69 8.52
N LEU A 226 6.67 6.38 8.57
CA LEU A 226 7.90 5.79 9.08
C LEU A 226 7.90 5.69 10.61
N PRO A 227 8.51 4.63 11.18
CA PRO A 227 8.83 4.58 12.60
C PRO A 227 10.08 5.43 12.92
N ALA A 228 10.29 5.73 14.20
CA ALA A 228 11.45 6.51 14.67
C ALA A 228 12.82 5.92 14.26
N ALA A 229 12.91 4.59 14.20
CA ALA A 229 14.12 3.87 13.76
C ALA A 229 14.54 4.22 12.32
N SER A 230 13.57 4.58 11.47
CA SER A 230 13.80 4.94 10.07
C SER A 230 13.90 6.45 9.85
N SER A 231 14.08 7.25 10.90
CA SER A 231 14.21 8.71 10.81
C SER A 231 15.36 9.18 9.92
N HIS A 232 16.37 8.34 9.68
CA HIS A 232 17.47 8.62 8.76
C HIS A 232 17.02 8.85 7.31
N ALA A 233 15.86 8.32 6.90
CA ALA A 233 15.27 8.53 5.58
C ALA A 233 14.71 9.95 5.37
N LEU A 234 14.59 10.77 6.44
CA LEU A 234 14.17 12.16 6.36
C LEU A 234 15.36 13.14 6.48
N PRO A 235 15.18 14.39 5.99
CA PRO A 235 16.10 15.48 6.27
C PRO A 235 16.37 15.66 7.76
N GLU A 236 17.60 16.06 8.11
CA GLU A 236 18.03 16.26 9.49
C GLU A 236 17.05 17.11 10.33
N PRO A 237 16.49 18.23 9.82
CA PRO A 237 15.56 19.06 10.58
C PRO A 237 14.29 18.35 11.08
N PHE A 238 13.89 17.24 10.47
CA PHE A 238 12.67 16.51 10.84
C PHE A 238 12.94 15.43 11.91
N ARG A 239 14.17 14.93 12.03
CA ARG A 239 14.48 13.70 12.78
C ARG A 239 14.18 13.80 14.27
N TRP A 240 14.34 15.00 14.84
CA TRP A 240 14.06 15.23 16.27
C TRP A 240 12.57 15.08 16.60
N LEU A 241 11.66 15.24 15.63
CA LEU A 241 10.22 15.08 15.84
C LEU A 241 9.82 13.64 16.22
N PHE A 242 10.66 12.65 15.87
CA PHE A 242 10.43 11.24 16.21
C PHE A 242 10.87 10.85 17.62
N THR A 243 11.85 11.55 18.20
CA THR A 243 12.65 11.02 19.32
C THR A 243 12.76 11.98 20.50
N SER A 244 12.59 13.27 20.29
CA SER A 244 12.76 14.27 21.34
C SER A 244 11.50 14.39 22.20
N ASP A 245 11.66 14.39 23.53
CA ASP A 245 10.60 14.71 24.50
C ASP A 245 9.96 16.09 24.29
N LYS A 246 10.62 16.97 23.53
CA LYS A 246 10.10 18.30 23.17
C LYS A 246 9.26 18.29 21.89
N SER A 247 9.19 17.16 21.18
CA SER A 247 8.40 17.04 19.96
C SER A 247 6.91 17.16 20.30
N PRO A 248 6.17 18.04 19.60
CA PRO A 248 4.73 18.19 19.82
C PRO A 248 3.92 16.99 19.30
N ILE A 249 4.56 16.03 18.64
CA ILE A 249 3.95 14.86 18.00
C ILE A 249 4.66 13.54 18.38
N LEU A 250 5.42 13.52 19.49
CA LEU A 250 6.14 12.33 19.94
C LEU A 250 5.20 11.14 20.18
N ASP A 251 3.97 11.40 20.62
CA ASP A 251 2.93 10.40 20.87
C ASP A 251 2.52 9.60 19.63
N PHE A 252 2.87 10.04 18.42
CA PHE A 252 2.63 9.27 17.19
C PHE A 252 3.63 8.13 16.98
N TYR A 253 4.78 8.15 17.68
CA TYR A 253 5.91 7.25 17.42
C TYR A 253 6.27 6.42 18.66
N PRO A 254 5.39 5.51 19.11
CA PRO A 254 5.71 4.65 20.24
C PRO A 254 6.88 3.71 19.91
N SER A 255 7.76 3.46 20.89
CA SER A 255 8.90 2.54 20.70
C SER A 255 8.47 1.07 20.65
N ASP A 256 7.29 0.74 21.18
CA ASP A 256 6.68 -0.58 21.16
C ASP A 256 5.15 -0.45 21.07
N PHE A 257 4.48 -1.43 20.47
CA PHE A 257 3.03 -1.43 20.30
C PHE A 257 2.46 -2.85 20.34
N VAL A 258 1.17 -2.94 20.68
CA VAL A 258 0.48 -4.23 20.81
C VAL A 258 0.05 -4.73 19.43
N VAL A 259 0.30 -6.01 19.17
CA VAL A 259 -0.27 -6.73 18.01
C VAL A 259 -1.38 -7.65 18.53
N ASP A 260 -2.62 -7.35 18.15
CA ASP A 260 -3.76 -8.21 18.45
C ASP A 260 -3.90 -9.30 17.39
N MET A 261 -3.75 -10.56 17.80
CA MET A 261 -3.81 -11.69 16.88
C MET A 261 -5.17 -11.87 16.22
N ASN A 262 -6.26 -11.43 16.84
CA ASN A 262 -7.61 -11.43 16.25
C ASN A 262 -7.99 -12.74 15.52
N GLY A 263 -7.69 -13.89 16.14
CA GLY A 263 -7.96 -15.22 15.57
C GLY A 263 -7.01 -15.68 14.47
N LYS A 264 -5.85 -15.03 14.33
CA LYS A 264 -4.79 -15.39 13.38
C LYS A 264 -3.58 -15.95 14.10
N ARG A 265 -2.83 -16.83 13.41
CA ARG A 265 -1.70 -17.55 14.01
C ARG A 265 -0.41 -16.75 13.98
N PHE A 266 -0.11 -16.12 12.84
CA PHE A 266 1.18 -15.49 12.63
C PHE A 266 1.11 -13.98 12.84
N ALA A 267 2.10 -13.40 13.52
CA ALA A 267 2.10 -12.00 13.93
C ALA A 267 1.80 -11.00 12.80
N TRP A 268 2.27 -11.26 11.57
CA TRP A 268 2.02 -10.44 10.37
C TRP A 268 0.55 -10.43 9.92
N GLN A 269 -0.27 -11.37 10.41
CA GLN A 269 -1.73 -11.39 10.19
C GLN A 269 -2.50 -10.64 11.27
N GLY A 270 -1.84 -10.30 12.37
CA GLY A 270 -2.42 -9.58 13.49
C GLY A 270 -2.67 -8.11 13.18
N VAL A 271 -3.41 -7.46 14.07
CA VAL A 271 -3.75 -6.04 13.98
C VAL A 271 -2.76 -5.24 14.81
N ALA A 272 -1.96 -4.38 14.17
CA ALA A 272 -1.07 -3.46 14.86
C ALA A 272 -1.86 -2.30 15.48
N LEU A 273 -1.85 -2.21 16.82
CA LEU A 273 -2.58 -1.19 17.57
C LEU A 273 -1.72 0.07 17.73
N LEU A 274 -1.54 0.76 16.61
CA LEU A 274 -0.87 2.06 16.56
C LEU A 274 -1.84 3.22 16.81
N PRO A 275 -1.37 4.34 17.39
CA PRO A 275 -2.15 5.55 17.50
C PRO A 275 -2.42 6.14 16.10
N TRP A 276 -3.59 6.74 15.92
CA TRP A 276 -3.89 7.48 14.69
C TRP A 276 -3.18 8.83 14.70
N ILE A 277 -2.60 9.20 13.56
CA ILE A 277 -1.94 10.49 13.38
C ILE A 277 -3.00 11.58 13.19
N ASP A 278 -2.88 12.65 13.97
CA ASP A 278 -3.64 13.87 13.75
C ASP A 278 -2.94 14.70 12.65
N GLU A 279 -3.58 14.78 11.49
CA GLU A 279 -3.08 15.50 10.32
C GLU A 279 -2.74 16.96 10.64
N ALA A 280 -3.58 17.67 11.39
CA ALA A 280 -3.35 19.09 11.64
C ALA A 280 -2.12 19.29 12.52
N ARG A 281 -1.95 18.44 13.56
CA ARG A 281 -0.76 18.46 14.42
C ARG A 281 0.51 18.09 13.64
N LEU A 282 0.43 17.11 12.74
CA LEU A 282 1.54 16.71 11.89
C LEU A 282 1.99 17.85 10.97
N LEU A 283 1.04 18.48 10.27
CA LEU A 283 1.31 19.57 9.33
C LEU A 283 1.85 20.82 10.05
N ASP A 284 1.35 21.15 11.24
CA ASP A 284 1.87 22.26 12.05
C ASP A 284 3.32 22.01 12.50
N ALA A 285 3.61 20.81 13.02
CA ALA A 285 4.94 20.44 13.47
C ALA A 285 5.97 20.44 12.33
N THR A 286 5.61 19.84 11.20
CA THR A 286 6.47 19.75 10.00
C THR A 286 6.64 21.09 9.29
N GLY A 287 5.60 21.93 9.30
CA GLY A 287 5.65 23.28 8.71
C GLY A 287 6.75 24.15 9.28
N ASN A 288 7.02 24.03 10.59
CA ASN A 288 8.08 24.77 11.29
C ASN A 288 9.51 24.38 10.86
N GLU A 289 9.66 23.26 10.15
CA GLU A 289 10.95 22.73 9.72
C GLU A 289 11.24 22.99 8.22
N LEU A 290 10.23 23.40 7.44
CA LEU A 290 10.34 23.56 5.98
C LEU A 290 11.38 24.63 5.56
N ASP A 291 11.52 25.70 6.34
CA ASP A 291 12.48 26.78 6.04
C ASP A 291 13.94 26.35 6.23
N LYS A 292 14.18 25.26 6.96
CA LYS A 292 15.53 24.73 7.25
C LYS A 292 16.03 23.77 6.17
N LEU A 293 15.17 23.40 5.23
CA LEU A 293 15.54 22.50 4.13
C LEU A 293 16.59 23.13 3.21
N THR A 294 17.40 22.28 2.61
CA THR A 294 18.24 22.65 1.46
C THR A 294 17.39 22.79 0.19
N ASP A 295 17.96 23.36 -0.87
CA ASP A 295 17.25 23.50 -2.15
C ASP A 295 16.93 22.14 -2.79
N ASP A 296 17.83 21.15 -2.68
CA ASP A 296 17.56 19.80 -3.17
C ASP A 296 16.46 19.11 -2.36
N GLU A 297 16.44 19.25 -1.04
CA GLU A 297 15.37 18.71 -0.19
C GLU A 297 14.02 19.35 -0.50
N ARG A 298 13.97 20.68 -0.68
CA ARG A 298 12.76 21.36 -1.17
C ARG A 298 12.32 20.80 -2.53
N ARG A 299 13.26 20.56 -3.44
CA ARG A 299 12.98 19.99 -4.77
C ARG A 299 12.44 18.56 -4.69
N ARG A 300 12.91 17.73 -3.75
CA ARG A 300 12.41 16.36 -3.53
C ARG A 300 11.07 16.34 -2.79
N ASN A 301 10.76 17.36 -2.00
CA ASN A 301 9.48 17.52 -1.31
C ASN A 301 8.36 18.14 -2.18
N GLY A 302 8.67 18.52 -3.42
CA GLY A 302 7.70 19.10 -4.36
C GLY A 302 7.01 18.05 -5.24
N GLN A 303 5.77 18.34 -5.65
CA GLN A 303 5.07 17.54 -6.64
C GLN A 303 5.74 17.67 -8.02
N ARG A 304 5.78 16.57 -8.77
CA ARG A 304 6.39 16.50 -10.10
C ARG A 304 5.38 16.03 -11.15
N MET A 305 5.75 16.22 -12.41
CA MET A 305 5.00 15.72 -13.56
C MET A 305 5.70 14.51 -14.16
N GLU A 306 4.92 13.69 -14.83
CA GLU A 306 5.37 12.55 -15.61
C GLU A 306 6.24 13.03 -16.78
N LEU A 307 7.26 12.25 -17.13
CA LEU A 307 8.15 12.55 -18.25
C LEU A 307 7.84 11.63 -19.43
N LEU A 308 7.78 12.21 -20.62
CA LEU A 308 7.66 11.49 -21.88
C LEU A 308 8.98 11.59 -22.65
N TYR A 309 9.52 10.42 -22.98
CA TYR A 309 10.73 10.27 -23.77
C TYR A 309 10.41 9.78 -25.18
N VAL A 310 10.94 10.46 -26.19
CA VAL A 310 10.77 10.05 -27.59
C VAL A 310 12.10 10.09 -28.32
N HIS A 311 12.38 9.08 -29.13
CA HIS A 311 13.54 9.11 -30.01
C HIS A 311 13.38 10.20 -31.09
N SER A 312 14.48 10.77 -31.56
CA SER A 312 14.51 11.85 -32.57
C SER A 312 13.83 11.49 -33.90
N THR A 313 13.67 10.21 -34.19
CA THR A 313 12.96 9.71 -35.38
C THR A 313 11.45 9.55 -35.17
N HIS A 314 10.95 9.73 -33.95
CA HIS A 314 9.53 9.61 -33.64
C HIS A 314 8.77 10.83 -34.18
N SER A 315 7.53 10.63 -34.62
CA SER A 315 6.66 11.68 -35.16
C SER A 315 6.38 12.82 -34.17
N LEU A 316 6.54 12.61 -32.87
CA LEU A 316 6.44 13.65 -31.83
C LEU A 316 7.71 14.49 -31.62
N ALA A 317 8.87 14.06 -32.14
CA ALA A 317 10.12 14.80 -31.93
C ALA A 317 10.05 16.28 -32.42
N PRO A 318 9.42 16.61 -33.57
CA PRO A 318 9.22 17.99 -33.99
C PRO A 318 8.38 18.82 -33.01
N VAL A 319 7.38 18.19 -32.37
CA VAL A 319 6.50 18.87 -31.40
C VAL A 319 7.28 19.28 -30.15
N ILE A 320 8.15 18.40 -29.65
CA ILE A 320 9.00 18.70 -28.49
C ILE A 320 10.06 19.75 -28.86
N SER A 321 10.63 19.66 -30.07
CA SER A 321 11.57 20.67 -30.56
C SER A 321 10.92 22.05 -30.69
N GLU A 322 9.65 22.11 -31.10
CA GLU A 322 8.87 23.34 -31.18
C GLU A 322 8.58 23.93 -29.78
N LEU A 323 8.28 23.08 -28.78
CA LEU A 323 8.15 23.49 -27.39
C LEU A 323 9.43 24.15 -26.87
N GLU A 324 10.59 23.52 -27.11
CA GLU A 324 11.91 24.09 -26.76
C GLU A 324 12.15 25.42 -27.48
N TYR A 325 11.85 25.51 -28.78
CA TYR A 325 12.01 26.77 -29.53
C TYR A 325 11.13 27.90 -28.96
N LYS A 326 9.89 27.61 -28.60
CA LYS A 326 8.93 28.60 -28.08
C LYS A 326 9.22 29.00 -26.65
N PHE A 327 9.58 28.06 -25.79
CA PHE A 327 9.59 28.27 -24.33
C PHE A 327 10.96 28.07 -23.68
N GLY A 328 11.98 27.62 -24.42
CA GLY A 328 13.33 27.37 -23.93
C GLY A 328 14.05 28.61 -23.38
N HIS A 329 13.61 29.81 -23.78
CA HIS A 329 14.14 31.08 -23.27
C HIS A 329 13.61 31.47 -21.88
N LEU A 330 12.55 30.81 -21.40
CA LEU A 330 11.96 31.06 -20.09
C LEU A 330 12.71 30.26 -19.01
N SER A 331 12.76 30.80 -17.79
CA SER A 331 13.24 30.07 -16.62
C SER A 331 12.29 28.92 -16.24
N ASP A 332 12.79 27.92 -15.50
CA ASP A 332 11.97 26.78 -15.07
C ASP A 332 10.74 27.23 -14.22
N GLU A 333 10.89 28.28 -13.41
CA GLU A 333 9.79 28.85 -12.63
C GLU A 333 8.73 29.52 -13.52
N GLU A 334 9.15 30.23 -14.57
CA GLU A 334 8.24 30.85 -15.54
C GLU A 334 7.53 29.79 -16.38
N ARG A 335 8.24 28.73 -16.78
CA ARG A 335 7.66 27.56 -17.47
C ARG A 335 6.62 26.86 -16.60
N ALA A 336 6.87 26.73 -15.30
CA ALA A 336 5.94 26.11 -14.36
C ALA A 336 4.69 26.97 -14.10
N LYS A 337 4.81 28.30 -14.14
CA LYS A 337 3.68 29.25 -13.96
C LYS A 337 2.88 29.47 -15.24
N GLY A 338 3.53 29.37 -16.40
CA GLY A 338 2.90 29.52 -17.70
C GLY A 338 2.16 28.26 -18.12
N GLU A 339 0.94 28.39 -18.65
CA GLU A 339 0.23 27.31 -19.35
C GLU A 339 0.87 26.98 -20.71
N ALA A 340 2.20 26.91 -20.76
CA ALA A 340 3.01 26.58 -21.93
C ALA A 340 2.90 25.08 -22.23
N CYS A 341 1.71 24.67 -22.65
CA CYS A 341 1.38 23.29 -23.00
C CYS A 341 0.90 23.20 -24.45
N VAL A 342 1.17 22.06 -25.08
CA VAL A 342 0.68 21.72 -26.42
C VAL A 342 -0.13 20.44 -26.32
N ALA A 343 -1.36 20.47 -26.81
CA ALA A 343 -2.18 19.27 -26.93
C ALA A 343 -1.54 18.32 -27.95
N LEU A 344 -1.40 17.05 -27.58
CA LEU A 344 -0.85 16.03 -28.47
C LEU A 344 -1.85 15.69 -29.56
N ASP A 345 -1.39 15.66 -30.82
CA ASP A 345 -2.16 15.13 -31.94
C ASP A 345 -2.13 13.59 -31.90
N PRO A 346 -3.27 12.91 -31.72
CA PRO A 346 -3.36 11.45 -31.71
C PRO A 346 -2.78 10.79 -32.97
N ALA A 347 -2.81 11.45 -34.12
CA ALA A 347 -2.24 10.91 -35.35
C ALA A 347 -0.69 10.91 -35.31
N MET A 348 -0.09 11.86 -34.58
CA MET A 348 1.36 11.96 -34.43
C MET A 348 1.89 11.19 -33.22
N SER A 349 1.04 10.90 -32.23
CA SER A 349 1.42 10.28 -30.97
C SER A 349 1.10 8.78 -30.88
N ASN A 350 0.75 8.13 -32.00
CA ASN A 350 0.24 6.76 -32.04
C ASN A 350 -0.98 6.56 -31.11
N HIS A 351 -1.96 7.47 -31.22
CA HIS A 351 -3.23 7.49 -30.51
C HIS A 351 -3.18 7.92 -29.03
N MET A 352 -2.04 8.43 -28.56
CA MET A 352 -1.94 9.00 -27.22
C MET A 352 -2.56 10.41 -27.17
N HIS A 353 -3.46 10.62 -26.21
CA HIS A 353 -4.08 11.91 -25.94
C HIS A 353 -3.42 12.56 -24.72
N GLY A 354 -3.51 13.88 -24.58
CA GLY A 354 -2.97 14.60 -23.43
C GLY A 354 -2.22 15.85 -23.87
N PHE A 355 -1.36 16.34 -23.00
CA PHE A 355 -0.62 17.58 -23.20
C PHE A 355 0.87 17.35 -22.96
N ALA A 356 1.70 17.98 -23.77
CA ALA A 356 3.13 18.06 -23.58
C ALA A 356 3.53 19.47 -23.10
N LEU A 357 4.42 19.54 -22.13
CA LEU A 357 5.00 20.77 -21.60
C LEU A 357 6.52 20.65 -21.62
N LEU A 358 7.22 21.78 -21.73
CA LEU A 358 8.68 21.74 -21.69
C LEU A 358 9.16 21.33 -20.28
N ALA A 359 10.02 20.32 -20.21
CA ALA A 359 10.63 19.91 -18.96
C ALA A 359 11.63 20.96 -18.44
N ALA A 360 12.03 20.83 -17.18
CA ALA A 360 13.12 21.63 -16.62
C ALA A 360 14.44 21.29 -17.35
N GLY A 361 15.23 22.30 -17.65
CA GLY A 361 16.46 22.15 -18.43
C GLY A 361 16.23 22.06 -19.95
N GLN A 362 17.10 21.31 -20.64
CA GLN A 362 17.08 21.14 -22.09
C GLN A 362 16.21 19.95 -22.49
N ALA A 363 15.35 20.09 -23.51
CA ALA A 363 14.56 18.98 -24.03
C ALA A 363 15.39 17.83 -24.62
N CYS A 364 16.59 18.11 -25.16
CA CYS A 364 17.47 17.11 -25.74
C CYS A 364 18.94 17.45 -25.45
N PRO A 365 19.44 17.20 -24.23
CA PRO A 365 20.86 17.40 -23.93
C PRO A 365 21.70 16.49 -24.82
N SER A 366 22.81 17.00 -25.36
CA SER A 366 23.67 16.24 -26.30
C SER A 366 24.44 15.12 -25.62
N ALA A 367 24.77 15.28 -24.35
CA ALA A 367 25.42 14.29 -23.53
C ALA A 367 24.69 14.10 -22.20
N MET A 368 24.60 12.85 -21.74
CA MET A 368 24.00 12.46 -20.48
C MET A 368 25.03 11.66 -19.69
N PRO A 369 25.43 12.11 -18.49
CA PRO A 369 26.33 11.33 -17.66
C PRO A 369 25.63 10.07 -17.15
N ALA A 370 26.34 8.94 -17.10
CA ALA A 370 25.90 7.77 -16.37
C ALA A 370 25.61 8.13 -14.90
N PRO A 371 24.42 7.78 -14.37
CA PRO A 371 24.11 8.01 -12.97
C PRO A 371 25.01 7.15 -12.08
N PHE A 372 25.42 7.68 -10.92
CA PHE A 372 26.19 6.96 -9.89
C PHE A 372 27.48 6.28 -10.37
N GLY A 373 28.07 6.73 -11.48
CA GLY A 373 29.23 6.06 -12.08
C GLY A 373 28.93 4.70 -12.71
N LEU A 374 27.65 4.34 -12.82
CA LEU A 374 27.19 3.07 -13.39
C LEU A 374 27.19 3.16 -14.92
N GLY A 375 28.35 2.82 -15.51
CA GLY A 375 28.50 2.66 -16.95
C GLY A 375 29.01 3.89 -17.69
N GLN A 376 28.89 3.87 -19.02
CA GLN A 376 29.45 4.90 -19.90
C GLN A 376 28.49 6.09 -20.07
N HIS A 377 29.03 7.31 -20.10
CA HIS A 377 28.27 8.49 -20.47
C HIS A 377 27.74 8.37 -21.91
N ILE A 378 26.51 8.82 -22.15
CA ILE A 378 25.94 8.93 -23.48
C ILE A 378 26.41 10.25 -24.07
N THR A 379 27.08 10.25 -25.22
CA THR A 379 27.67 11.46 -25.82
C THR A 379 26.99 11.93 -27.12
N ASP A 380 26.02 11.16 -27.62
CA ASP A 380 25.18 11.51 -28.78
C ASP A 380 23.73 11.15 -28.50
N ASN A 381 23.16 11.78 -27.47
CA ASN A 381 21.78 11.49 -27.09
C ASN A 381 20.82 11.95 -28.21
N LYS A 382 19.99 11.00 -28.66
CA LYS A 382 18.94 11.19 -29.68
C LYS A 382 17.54 11.18 -29.08
N VAL A 383 17.40 11.17 -27.76
CA VAL A 383 16.11 11.11 -27.06
C VAL A 383 15.75 12.50 -26.56
N LEU A 384 14.56 12.94 -26.95
CA LEU A 384 13.94 14.16 -26.47
C LEU A 384 13.05 13.84 -25.26
N CYS A 385 12.96 14.79 -24.34
CA CYS A 385 12.18 14.71 -23.11
C CYS A 385 11.24 15.91 -23.00
N CYS A 386 10.01 15.66 -22.59
CA CYS A 386 9.06 16.70 -22.18
C CYS A 386 8.24 16.21 -20.97
N CYS A 387 7.64 17.11 -20.22
CA CYS A 387 6.62 16.74 -19.24
C CYS A 387 5.34 16.35 -19.97
N TYR A 388 4.68 15.29 -19.51
CA TYR A 388 3.41 14.81 -20.03
C TYR A 388 2.33 15.00 -18.98
N LYS A 389 1.18 15.50 -19.42
CA LYS A 389 0.00 15.68 -18.60
C LYS A 389 -1.16 14.94 -19.24
N LEU A 390 -1.79 14.07 -18.45
CA LEU A 390 -2.99 13.33 -18.85
C LEU A 390 -4.13 14.29 -19.26
N PRO A 391 -4.99 13.88 -20.21
CA PRO A 391 -6.22 14.63 -20.48
C PRO A 391 -7.11 14.67 -19.24
N PRO A 392 -8.06 15.63 -19.16
CA PRO A 392 -9.00 15.69 -18.04
C PRO A 392 -9.76 14.37 -17.88
N SER A 393 -9.88 13.91 -16.63
CA SER A 393 -10.66 12.70 -16.34
C SER A 393 -12.12 12.91 -16.71
N LEU A 394 -12.71 11.90 -17.35
CA LEU A 394 -14.13 11.83 -17.65
C LEU A 394 -14.78 10.81 -16.70
N PRO A 395 -16.07 10.99 -16.34
CA PRO A 395 -16.77 10.00 -15.53
C PRO A 395 -16.67 8.61 -16.15
N HIS A 396 -16.24 7.63 -15.37
CA HIS A 396 -16.08 6.27 -15.88
C HIS A 396 -17.45 5.68 -16.24
N GLN A 397 -17.53 5.09 -17.43
CA GLN A 397 -18.70 4.34 -17.86
C GLN A 397 -18.30 2.87 -17.99
N PRO A 398 -18.88 1.96 -17.17
CA PRO A 398 -18.56 0.54 -17.21
C PRO A 398 -19.26 -0.14 -18.41
N ILE A 399 -18.90 0.29 -19.62
CA ILE A 399 -19.44 -0.19 -20.89
C ILE A 399 -18.29 -0.66 -21.79
N ILE A 400 -18.56 -1.71 -22.58
CA ILE A 400 -17.65 -2.14 -23.63
C ILE A 400 -17.68 -1.08 -24.75
N MET A 401 -16.50 -0.62 -25.16
CA MET A 401 -16.38 0.43 -26.16
C MET A 401 -16.86 -0.07 -27.55
N PRO A 402 -17.52 0.78 -28.34
CA PRO A 402 -17.84 0.44 -29.72
C PRO A 402 -16.58 0.07 -30.52
N GLY A 403 -16.60 -1.05 -31.22
CA GLY A 403 -15.46 -1.55 -31.99
C GLY A 403 -14.54 -2.51 -31.23
N THR A 404 -14.84 -2.82 -29.96
CA THR A 404 -14.12 -3.88 -29.24
C THR A 404 -14.33 -5.24 -29.90
N GLU A 405 -13.23 -5.89 -30.29
CA GLU A 405 -13.19 -7.28 -30.71
C GLU A 405 -13.05 -8.18 -29.46
N LEU A 406 -14.07 -9.00 -29.18
CA LEU A 406 -14.02 -9.90 -28.03
C LEU A 406 -13.13 -11.11 -28.34
N PRO A 407 -12.30 -11.56 -27.39
CA PRO A 407 -11.49 -12.76 -27.57
C PRO A 407 -12.37 -14.00 -27.71
N GLU A 408 -11.83 -15.03 -28.35
CA GLU A 408 -12.52 -16.32 -28.45
C GLU A 408 -12.75 -16.92 -27.05
N PRO A 409 -13.98 -17.41 -26.75
CA PRO A 409 -14.26 -18.03 -25.46
C PRO A 409 -13.38 -19.27 -25.22
N ILE A 410 -12.61 -19.26 -24.12
CA ILE A 410 -11.71 -20.35 -23.72
C ILE A 410 -12.47 -21.43 -22.93
N LEU A 411 -13.54 -21.06 -22.24
CA LEU A 411 -14.33 -21.98 -21.42
C LEU A 411 -15.13 -22.94 -22.30
N THR A 412 -14.97 -24.23 -22.02
CA THR A 412 -15.63 -25.32 -22.73
C THR A 412 -16.79 -25.91 -21.91
N ASP A 413 -17.51 -26.87 -22.48
CA ASP A 413 -18.61 -27.53 -21.78
C ASP A 413 -18.17 -28.33 -20.53
N VAL A 414 -16.89 -28.71 -20.41
CA VAL A 414 -16.38 -29.38 -19.20
C VAL A 414 -16.13 -28.43 -18.05
N ASP A 415 -15.94 -27.14 -18.33
CA ASP A 415 -15.72 -26.09 -17.33
C ASP A 415 -17.04 -25.57 -16.75
N LYS A 416 -18.16 -25.86 -17.43
CA LYS A 416 -19.48 -25.52 -16.92
C LYS A 416 -19.69 -26.25 -15.59
N PRO A 417 -20.08 -25.52 -14.53
CA PRO A 417 -20.51 -26.17 -13.30
C PRO A 417 -21.56 -27.21 -13.65
N ARG A 418 -21.39 -28.44 -13.14
CA ARG A 418 -22.45 -29.44 -13.24
C ARG A 418 -23.69 -28.84 -12.58
N ASP A 419 -24.88 -29.15 -13.10
CA ASP A 419 -26.16 -28.83 -12.47
C ASP A 419 -26.29 -29.57 -11.13
N GLU A 420 -25.52 -29.14 -10.14
CA GLU A 420 -25.71 -29.51 -8.76
C GLU A 420 -26.79 -28.62 -8.18
N LEU A 421 -27.83 -29.25 -7.65
CA LEU A 421 -28.82 -28.57 -6.80
C LEU A 421 -28.10 -27.72 -5.77
N LEU A 422 -28.56 -26.48 -5.58
CA LEU A 422 -28.06 -25.62 -4.52
C LEU A 422 -28.14 -26.36 -3.18
N TRP A 423 -27.21 -26.09 -2.27
CA TRP A 423 -27.09 -26.83 -1.01
C TRP A 423 -28.38 -26.86 -0.17
N HIS A 424 -29.26 -25.87 -0.33
CA HIS A 424 -30.56 -25.77 0.33
C HIS A 424 -31.71 -26.45 -0.45
N GLU A 425 -31.48 -26.85 -1.70
CA GLU A 425 -32.42 -27.57 -2.57
C GLU A 425 -32.16 -29.08 -2.59
N LYS A 426 -30.99 -29.54 -2.11
CA LYS A 426 -30.69 -30.95 -1.83
C LYS A 426 -31.52 -31.43 -0.62
N GLY A 427 -32.84 -31.58 -0.80
CA GLY A 427 -33.73 -32.36 0.05
C GLY A 427 -33.75 -31.98 1.54
N GLY A 428 -34.58 -30.99 1.88
CA GLY A 428 -35.03 -30.74 3.26
C GLY A 428 -35.78 -31.94 3.86
N GLY A 429 -35.04 -32.92 4.35
CA GLY A 429 -35.51 -33.96 5.25
C GLY A 429 -35.01 -33.66 6.66
N ARG A 430 -35.89 -33.14 7.53
CA ARG A 430 -35.67 -33.14 8.98
C ARG A 430 -35.49 -34.58 9.46
N GLY A 431 -34.24 -35.03 9.58
CA GLY A 431 -33.82 -36.24 10.31
C GLY A 431 -33.25 -35.88 11.67
N PRO A 432 -33.41 -36.73 12.71
CA PRO A 432 -33.35 -36.30 14.10
C PRO A 432 -31.93 -35.97 14.56
N MET A 433 -31.81 -34.80 15.19
CA MET A 433 -30.84 -34.39 16.20
C MET A 433 -29.92 -35.52 16.71
N ARG A 434 -28.74 -35.69 16.11
CA ARG A 434 -27.57 -36.34 16.75
C ARG A 434 -26.26 -35.83 16.14
N GLY A 435 -25.54 -35.04 16.92
CA GLY A 435 -24.10 -34.81 16.78
C GLY A 435 -23.72 -33.52 16.04
N ASN A 436 -23.18 -32.55 16.78
CA ASN A 436 -22.44 -31.40 16.27
C ASN A 436 -21.27 -31.87 15.40
N ALA A 437 -21.48 -31.91 14.09
CA ALA A 437 -20.41 -31.80 13.11
C ALA A 437 -20.89 -30.80 12.06
N MET A 438 -20.40 -29.56 12.15
CA MET A 438 -20.52 -28.60 11.06
C MET A 438 -19.81 -29.20 9.85
N HIS A 439 -20.58 -29.83 8.95
CA HIS A 439 -20.03 -30.38 7.73
C HIS A 439 -19.78 -29.20 6.79
N MET A 440 -18.51 -28.79 6.67
CA MET A 440 -18.09 -27.81 5.67
C MET A 440 -18.50 -28.27 4.27
N SER A 441 -18.96 -27.32 3.45
CA SER A 441 -19.23 -27.54 2.03
C SER A 441 -17.95 -27.96 1.31
N ASP A 442 -18.07 -28.68 0.18
CA ASP A 442 -16.90 -29.05 -0.64
C ASP A 442 -16.13 -27.81 -1.14
N ALA A 443 -16.79 -26.66 -1.29
CA ALA A 443 -16.13 -25.38 -1.55
C ALA A 443 -15.30 -24.90 -0.35
N GLY A 444 -15.80 -25.05 0.88
CA GLY A 444 -15.03 -24.77 2.10
C GLY A 444 -13.86 -25.73 2.30
N ARG A 445 -14.00 -27.00 1.89
CA ARG A 445 -12.91 -27.98 1.88
C ARG A 445 -11.81 -27.62 0.88
N ARG A 446 -12.17 -27.17 -0.32
CA ARG A 446 -11.21 -26.72 -1.35
C ARG A 446 -10.42 -25.47 -0.93
N MET A 447 -11.03 -24.57 -0.17
CA MET A 447 -10.33 -23.39 0.37
C MET A 447 -9.31 -23.78 1.45
N ILE A 448 -9.56 -24.84 2.22
CA ILE A 448 -8.62 -25.35 3.23
C ILE A 448 -7.50 -26.16 2.57
N ASP A 449 -7.80 -27.00 1.58
CA ASP A 449 -6.78 -27.76 0.84
C ASP A 449 -5.81 -26.87 0.06
N ASN A 450 -6.27 -25.71 -0.45
CA ASN A 450 -5.39 -24.74 -1.10
C ASN A 450 -4.68 -23.79 -0.11
N GLY A 451 -5.13 -23.72 1.15
CA GLY A 451 -4.52 -22.88 2.20
C GLY A 451 -3.54 -23.62 3.11
N LEU A 452 -3.56 -24.96 3.11
CA LEU A 452 -2.62 -25.80 3.86
C LEU A 452 -1.81 -26.62 2.86
N GLY A 453 -0.62 -26.12 2.51
CA GLY A 453 0.34 -26.81 1.66
C GLY A 453 0.46 -28.29 2.03
N GLY A 454 0.12 -29.15 1.07
CA GLY A 454 0.07 -30.59 1.25
C GLY A 454 1.40 -31.17 1.74
N ARG A 455 1.47 -31.48 3.03
CA ARG A 455 2.36 -32.51 3.58
C ARG A 455 1.53 -33.72 3.97
N GLY A 456 1.13 -34.49 2.97
CA GLY A 456 0.66 -35.86 3.14
C GLY A 456 1.81 -36.77 3.54
N GLY A 457 2.17 -36.76 4.83
CA GLY A 457 3.07 -37.74 5.43
C GLY A 457 2.35 -39.09 5.57
N GLY A 458 2.56 -39.98 4.60
CA GLY A 458 2.11 -41.37 4.69
C GLY A 458 3.02 -42.18 5.62
N GLY A 459 2.50 -42.57 6.79
CA GLY A 459 3.08 -43.58 7.69
C GLY A 459 2.21 -44.85 7.74
N PRO A 460 2.79 -46.05 7.95
CA PRO A 460 2.30 -47.30 7.39
C PRO A 460 1.35 -48.07 8.32
N GLY A 461 0.21 -48.53 7.78
CA GLY A 461 -0.72 -49.43 8.47
C GLY A 461 -0.99 -50.66 7.63
N GLY A 462 -0.36 -51.79 7.99
CA GLY A 462 -0.50 -53.07 7.31
C GLY A 462 -1.91 -53.68 7.41
N GLY A 463 -2.32 -54.36 6.34
CA GLY A 463 -3.53 -55.16 6.27
C GLY A 463 -3.41 -56.22 5.20
N TYR A 464 -3.29 -57.47 5.63
CA TYR A 464 -3.10 -58.68 4.83
C TYR A 464 -4.40 -59.10 4.12
N GLY A 465 -4.25 -59.68 2.92
CA GLY A 465 -5.28 -60.42 2.17
C GLY A 465 -5.40 -59.86 0.75
N GLY A 466 -5.00 -60.53 -0.32
CA GLY A 466 -5.01 -61.96 -0.61
C GLY A 466 -5.88 -62.13 -1.87
N GLY A 467 -5.28 -62.52 -3.00
CA GLY A 467 -6.06 -62.92 -4.19
C GLY A 467 -5.50 -62.50 -5.54
N GLY A 468 -4.59 -63.34 -6.07
CA GLY A 468 -4.34 -63.72 -7.47
C GLY A 468 -4.78 -62.88 -8.67
N GLY A 469 -3.92 -62.86 -9.71
CA GLY A 469 -4.41 -62.81 -11.09
C GLY A 469 -3.52 -62.13 -12.15
N TYR A 470 -2.49 -62.84 -12.60
CA TYR A 470 -1.87 -62.90 -13.95
C TYR A 470 -2.24 -61.89 -15.06
N GLY A 471 -1.19 -61.36 -15.74
CA GLY A 471 -1.18 -60.88 -17.13
C GLY A 471 -0.59 -59.46 -17.26
N GLY A 472 0.49 -59.16 -17.99
CA GLY A 472 1.17 -59.87 -19.07
C GLY A 472 1.33 -58.97 -20.31
N GLY A 473 2.21 -57.96 -20.26
CA GLY A 473 2.88 -57.37 -21.43
C GLY A 473 2.08 -56.43 -22.37
N PRO A 474 2.71 -55.90 -23.45
CA PRO A 474 3.35 -54.56 -23.43
C PRO A 474 3.11 -53.70 -24.71
N GLY A 475 3.68 -52.48 -24.73
CA GLY A 475 3.90 -51.64 -25.93
C GLY A 475 2.85 -50.52 -26.08
N GLY A 476 3.17 -49.26 -26.35
CA GLY A 476 4.28 -48.71 -27.12
C GLY A 476 3.67 -47.82 -28.21
N GLY A 477 3.98 -46.53 -28.19
CA GLY A 477 3.45 -45.51 -29.10
C GLY A 477 3.60 -44.13 -28.52
#